data_AF-A0A369BHB2-F1
#
_entry.id   AF-A0A369BHB2-F1
#
_cell.length_a   1.000
_cell.length_b   1.000
_cell.length_c   1.000
_cell.angle_alpha   90.00
_cell.angle_beta   90.00
_cell.angle_gamma   90.00
#
_symmetry.space_group_name_H-M   'P 1'
#
loop_
_entity.id
_entity.type
_entity.pdbx_description
1 polymer ?
#
loop_
_entity_poly.entity_id
_entity_poly.type
_entity_poly.pdbx_seq_one_letter_code
_entity_poly.pdbx_strand_id
1 'polypeptide(L)'
;MLKRKKVEIPVRAAARSIILLLIVCSFALFPQIALADTPDWGSIFKNPDSWFGSTQGIALADSIVQYQLADGGWRKDMTANPGGSWGKSTIDNNTTTSQIIVLAKTYKQTGSSKYLSSCQKGIDLLLNGQYSNGGWPQIFNDAGTYHAHITYNDNAMIHVMSLLTDVSKKTGDFNFIDSARASRAGTAVQKGIQCILNTQIISNGVKKAWCQQHDASTLKPATGRSYELPSNCSSESVGIVNYLKSISSPSAEITNAINSAVSWFAKVQIQGIKVVNTGNDRVVVSDPSAPPIWARFYELGTDRPIFVDRDGSVHYQMSEISQERRTGYAWYGNWPAKLVASIPTPDPEPVPGGSMYQAEDAVYGGNETTFENKHTGYYGTGYVNMSVSGGYLEFRNVDGGSGGAAVIKLRNALGADNSRTGRIQVNGGAWQNITFRPTGSWTTWAVHEVNATLSAGTTNTIRIESTGQDLANIDQLDVKVSTVKKGDVNNDGSVNTVDFALVKRHIL
;
A
#
# COMPACT_ATOMS: atom_id res chain seq x y z
N MET A 1 -50.79 -42.56 -58.97
CA MET A 1 -50.83 -41.56 -60.06
C MET A 1 -51.10 -40.20 -59.44
N LEU A 2 -50.50 -39.07 -59.79
CA LEU A 2 -49.33 -38.72 -60.59
C LEU A 2 -48.98 -37.26 -60.18
N LYS A 3 -47.70 -36.94 -60.17
CA LYS A 3 -47.09 -35.62 -59.86
C LYS A 3 -47.67 -34.48 -60.73
N ARG A 4 -47.62 -33.24 -60.24
CA ARG A 4 -47.42 -32.06 -61.10
C ARG A 4 -46.25 -31.20 -60.60
N LYS A 5 -45.28 -31.01 -61.48
CA LYS A 5 -44.11 -30.14 -61.36
C LYS A 5 -44.38 -28.82 -62.10
N LYS A 6 -43.88 -27.73 -61.49
CA LYS A 6 -43.31 -26.46 -62.02
C LYS A 6 -43.69 -25.95 -63.42
N VAL A 7 -43.89 -24.63 -63.50
CA VAL A 7 -43.19 -23.72 -64.45
C VAL A 7 -42.96 -22.34 -63.79
N GLU A 8 -41.73 -21.85 -63.79
CA GLU A 8 -41.29 -20.45 -63.56
C GLU A 8 -41.12 -19.77 -64.93
N ILE A 9 -41.42 -18.47 -65.08
CA ILE A 9 -40.86 -17.59 -66.14
C ILE A 9 -40.66 -16.16 -65.59
N PRO A 10 -39.56 -15.44 -65.96
CA PRO A 10 -39.01 -14.24 -65.29
C PRO A 10 -39.31 -12.93 -66.06
N VAL A 11 -38.67 -11.79 -65.69
CA VAL A 11 -38.04 -10.81 -66.62
C VAL A 11 -37.48 -9.57 -65.87
N ARG A 12 -36.30 -9.10 -66.34
CA ARG A 12 -35.54 -7.92 -65.95
C ARG A 12 -35.93 -6.66 -66.77
N ALA A 13 -35.52 -5.50 -66.24
CA ALA A 13 -34.91 -4.34 -66.93
C ALA A 13 -35.77 -3.12 -67.42
N ALA A 14 -35.54 -2.00 -66.70
CA ALA A 14 -34.98 -0.71 -67.18
C ALA A 14 -35.81 0.34 -67.97
N ALA A 15 -35.96 1.49 -67.29
CA ALA A 15 -35.66 2.89 -67.69
C ALA A 15 -36.64 3.70 -68.56
N ARG A 16 -37.08 4.86 -68.03
CA ARG A 16 -36.64 6.22 -68.47
C ARG A 16 -37.20 7.36 -67.58
N SER A 17 -36.34 8.35 -67.38
CA SER A 17 -36.36 9.47 -66.44
C SER A 17 -37.12 10.72 -66.93
N ILE A 18 -37.61 11.57 -66.01
CA ILE A 18 -37.60 13.05 -66.10
C ILE A 18 -37.30 13.64 -64.71
N ILE A 19 -36.53 14.73 -64.70
CA ILE A 19 -35.66 15.29 -63.66
C ILE A 19 -36.21 16.62 -63.09
N LEU A 20 -35.76 16.95 -61.86
CA LEU A 20 -35.49 18.28 -61.25
C LEU A 20 -36.53 18.93 -60.30
N LEU A 21 -36.28 18.86 -58.99
CA LEU A 21 -35.72 20.00 -58.21
C LEU A 21 -35.35 19.49 -56.80
N LEU A 22 -34.06 19.27 -56.53
CA LEU A 22 -33.55 18.93 -55.20
C LEU A 22 -32.71 20.11 -54.67
N ILE A 23 -33.23 20.78 -53.65
CA ILE A 23 -32.49 21.71 -52.81
C ILE A 23 -31.51 20.88 -51.98
N VAL A 24 -30.22 21.07 -52.25
CA VAL A 24 -29.12 20.47 -51.50
C VAL A 24 -28.93 21.27 -50.22
N CYS A 25 -29.55 20.83 -49.13
CA CYS A 25 -29.06 21.13 -47.78
C CYS A 25 -28.13 20.00 -47.35
N SER A 26 -26.85 20.15 -47.64
CA SER A 26 -25.78 19.30 -47.14
C SER A 26 -25.64 19.46 -45.63
N PHE A 27 -26.43 18.73 -44.85
CA PHE A 27 -25.98 18.36 -43.51
C PHE A 27 -24.91 17.28 -43.68
N ALA A 28 -23.65 17.67 -43.52
CA ALA A 28 -22.57 16.73 -43.34
C ALA A 28 -22.88 15.88 -42.09
N LEU A 29 -23.40 14.68 -42.32
CA LEU A 29 -23.43 13.61 -41.33
C LEU A 29 -21.98 13.19 -41.08
N PHE A 30 -21.30 13.90 -40.19
CA PHE A 30 -20.12 13.38 -39.55
C PHE A 30 -20.53 12.11 -38.81
N PRO A 31 -19.84 10.97 -38.98
CA PRO A 31 -20.08 9.82 -38.14
C PRO A 31 -19.73 10.24 -36.71
N GLN A 32 -20.74 10.38 -35.85
CA GLN A 32 -20.52 10.40 -34.41
C GLN A 32 -19.93 9.04 -34.06
N ILE A 33 -18.60 8.98 -33.96
CA ILE A 33 -17.95 7.89 -33.26
C ILE A 33 -18.46 8.02 -31.82
N ALA A 34 -19.40 7.16 -31.45
CA ALA A 34 -19.80 7.00 -30.07
C ALA A 34 -18.56 6.52 -29.30
N LEU A 35 -17.86 7.46 -28.66
CA LEU A 35 -16.82 7.14 -27.71
C LEU A 35 -17.51 6.44 -26.53
N ALA A 36 -16.88 5.38 -26.02
CA ALA A 36 -17.33 4.70 -24.81
C ALA A 36 -17.48 5.68 -23.64
N ASP A 37 -18.34 5.33 -22.67
CA ASP A 37 -18.60 6.13 -21.46
C ASP A 37 -17.31 6.49 -20.71
N THR A 38 -16.21 5.76 -20.83
CA THR A 38 -14.87 6.28 -20.50
C THR A 38 -13.85 5.71 -21.48
N PRO A 39 -12.98 6.54 -22.08
CA PRO A 39 -11.93 6.04 -22.96
C PRO A 39 -10.90 5.18 -22.20
N ASP A 40 -10.39 4.13 -22.85
CA ASP A 40 -9.22 3.39 -22.34
C ASP A 40 -7.96 4.26 -22.52
N TRP A 41 -7.67 5.04 -21.49
CA TRP A 41 -6.51 5.94 -21.44
C TRP A 41 -5.19 5.19 -21.64
N GLY A 42 -5.09 3.96 -21.17
CA GLY A 42 -3.89 3.13 -21.32
C GLY A 42 -3.60 2.78 -22.78
N SER A 43 -4.64 2.55 -23.59
CA SER A 43 -4.49 2.34 -25.04
C SER A 43 -4.30 3.66 -25.79
N ILE A 44 -4.98 4.73 -25.39
CA ILE A 44 -4.85 6.05 -26.02
C ILE A 44 -3.41 6.57 -25.91
N PHE A 45 -2.83 6.55 -24.71
CA PHE A 45 -1.49 7.11 -24.48
C PHE A 45 -0.34 6.25 -25.01
N LYS A 46 -0.61 5.06 -25.56
CA LYS A 46 0.38 4.28 -26.33
C LYS A 46 0.56 4.78 -27.76
N ASN A 47 -0.37 5.58 -28.28
CA ASN A 47 -0.25 6.14 -29.62
C ASN A 47 0.91 7.16 -29.68
N PRO A 48 1.61 7.27 -30.82
CA PRO A 48 2.65 8.27 -31.01
C PRO A 48 2.05 9.68 -30.99
N ASP A 49 2.88 10.69 -30.71
CA ASP A 49 2.43 12.10 -30.62
C ASP A 49 1.69 12.58 -31.89
N SER A 50 2.09 12.12 -33.07
CA SER A 50 1.43 12.45 -34.35
C SER A 50 -0.02 11.96 -34.44
N TRP A 51 -0.39 10.91 -33.71
CA TRP A 51 -1.75 10.40 -33.67
C TRP A 51 -2.73 11.42 -33.07
N PHE A 52 -2.28 12.23 -32.11
CA PHE A 52 -3.12 13.26 -31.49
C PHE A 52 -3.50 14.40 -32.44
N GLY A 53 -2.83 14.51 -33.60
CA GLY A 53 -3.19 15.40 -34.71
C GLY A 53 -3.92 14.70 -35.86
N SER A 54 -4.16 13.38 -35.77
CA SER A 54 -4.93 12.62 -36.76
C SER A 54 -6.44 12.90 -36.62
N THR A 55 -7.24 12.48 -37.61
CA THR A 55 -8.70 12.56 -37.56
C THR A 55 -9.28 11.92 -36.28
N GLN A 56 -8.76 10.75 -35.88
CA GLN A 56 -9.23 10.07 -34.66
C GLN A 56 -8.84 10.83 -33.38
N GLY A 57 -7.59 11.31 -33.30
CA GLY A 57 -7.11 12.09 -32.16
C GLY A 57 -7.85 13.41 -31.99
N ILE A 58 -8.10 14.11 -33.10
CA ILE A 58 -8.90 15.35 -33.15
C ILE A 58 -10.35 15.09 -32.74
N ALA A 59 -10.97 14.01 -33.22
CA ALA A 59 -12.35 13.66 -32.83
C ALA A 59 -12.47 13.40 -31.32
N LEU A 60 -11.48 12.72 -30.71
CA LEU A 60 -11.42 12.55 -29.26
C LEU A 60 -11.27 13.89 -28.55
N ALA A 61 -10.33 14.75 -28.98
CA ALA A 61 -10.12 16.06 -28.37
C ALA A 61 -11.35 16.96 -28.48
N ASP A 62 -12.06 16.92 -29.61
CA ASP A 62 -13.32 17.66 -29.81
C ASP A 62 -14.41 17.19 -28.86
N SER A 63 -14.54 15.88 -28.66
CA SER A 63 -15.44 15.33 -27.63
C SER A 63 -15.05 15.78 -26.23
N ILE A 64 -13.76 15.79 -25.90
CA ILE A 64 -13.28 16.26 -24.59
C ILE A 64 -13.66 17.74 -24.38
N VAL A 65 -13.46 18.61 -25.37
CA VAL A 65 -13.87 20.02 -25.29
C VAL A 65 -15.38 20.14 -25.12
N GLN A 66 -16.17 19.36 -25.86
CA GLN A 66 -17.63 19.38 -25.81
C GLN A 66 -18.18 19.06 -24.41
N TYR A 67 -17.58 18.11 -23.70
CA TYR A 67 -18.05 17.63 -22.40
C TYR A 67 -17.33 18.25 -21.19
N GLN A 68 -16.47 19.26 -21.41
CA GLN A 68 -15.86 20.00 -20.31
C GLN A 68 -16.93 20.79 -19.54
N LEU A 69 -16.93 20.64 -18.21
CA LEU A 69 -17.85 21.35 -17.33
C LEU A 69 -17.44 22.82 -17.17
N ALA A 70 -18.37 23.65 -16.70
CA ALA A 70 -18.16 25.09 -16.55
C ALA A 70 -17.01 25.47 -15.59
N ASP A 71 -16.70 24.59 -14.62
CA ASP A 71 -15.58 24.74 -13.69
C ASP A 71 -14.22 24.33 -14.30
N GLY A 72 -14.23 23.77 -15.52
CA GLY A 72 -13.04 23.35 -16.26
C GLY A 72 -12.73 21.86 -16.19
N GLY A 73 -13.46 21.07 -15.40
CA GLY A 73 -13.20 19.63 -15.26
C GLY A 73 -14.11 18.73 -16.08
N TRP A 74 -14.05 17.44 -15.77
CA TRP A 74 -14.84 16.41 -16.43
C TRP A 74 -15.46 15.45 -15.43
N ARG A 75 -16.62 14.91 -15.82
CA ARG A 75 -17.28 13.80 -15.14
C ARG A 75 -16.54 12.51 -15.45
N LYS A 76 -16.65 11.53 -14.55
CA LYS A 76 -16.06 10.20 -14.70
C LYS A 76 -16.38 9.58 -16.05
N ASP A 77 -17.67 9.56 -16.38
CA ASP A 77 -18.17 8.96 -17.62
C ASP A 77 -18.16 9.94 -18.82
N MET A 78 -17.51 11.11 -18.69
CA MET A 78 -17.49 12.25 -19.61
C MET A 78 -18.85 12.71 -20.19
N THR A 79 -19.49 11.86 -20.99
CA THR A 79 -20.74 12.06 -21.71
C THR A 79 -21.97 11.96 -20.81
N ALA A 80 -22.02 10.99 -19.89
CA ALA A 80 -23.18 10.76 -19.05
C ALA A 80 -23.28 11.79 -17.90
N ASN A 81 -24.52 12.17 -17.55
CA ASN A 81 -24.79 12.95 -16.35
C ASN A 81 -25.65 12.15 -15.37
N PRO A 82 -25.04 11.38 -14.46
CA PRO A 82 -25.80 10.64 -13.45
C PRO A 82 -26.44 11.53 -12.38
N GLY A 83 -26.10 12.82 -12.32
CA GLY A 83 -26.50 13.71 -11.23
C GLY A 83 -25.72 13.42 -9.93
N GLY A 84 -26.10 14.11 -8.84
CA GLY A 84 -25.43 13.98 -7.54
C GLY A 84 -23.93 14.29 -7.60
N SER A 85 -23.14 13.59 -6.78
CA SER A 85 -21.67 13.73 -6.75
C SER A 85 -21.03 13.42 -8.11
N TRP A 86 -21.49 12.37 -8.80
CA TRP A 86 -20.93 11.93 -10.08
C TRP A 86 -21.31 12.83 -11.27
N GLY A 87 -22.24 13.77 -11.08
CA GLY A 87 -22.53 14.84 -12.03
C GLY A 87 -21.50 15.99 -12.01
N LYS A 88 -20.53 15.97 -11.09
CA LYS A 88 -19.52 17.01 -10.89
C LYS A 88 -18.15 16.59 -11.44
N SER A 89 -17.24 17.54 -11.51
CA SER A 89 -15.85 17.29 -11.90
C SER A 89 -15.15 16.38 -10.89
N THR A 90 -14.35 15.44 -11.39
CA THR A 90 -13.65 14.44 -10.57
C THR A 90 -12.24 14.16 -11.07
N ILE A 91 -11.38 13.66 -10.18
CA ILE A 91 -10.07 13.08 -10.47
C ILE A 91 -10.04 11.56 -10.34
N ASP A 92 -11.19 10.94 -10.04
CA ASP A 92 -11.36 9.50 -9.98
C ASP A 92 -11.05 8.84 -11.34
N ASN A 93 -10.48 7.64 -11.34
CA ASN A 93 -10.18 6.86 -12.56
C ASN A 93 -9.42 7.64 -13.67
N ASN A 94 -8.45 8.48 -13.30
CA ASN A 94 -7.66 9.33 -14.22
C ASN A 94 -8.46 10.44 -14.92
N THR A 95 -9.68 10.72 -14.46
CA THR A 95 -10.52 11.78 -15.00
C THR A 95 -9.89 13.14 -14.74
N THR A 96 -10.17 14.09 -15.64
CA THR A 96 -9.59 15.44 -15.68
C THR A 96 -8.11 15.46 -16.07
N THR A 97 -7.23 14.67 -15.46
CA THR A 97 -5.81 14.64 -15.79
C THR A 97 -5.55 14.09 -17.20
N SER A 98 -6.21 12.99 -17.58
CA SER A 98 -6.06 12.40 -18.91
C SER A 98 -6.56 13.33 -20.01
N GLN A 99 -7.69 13.99 -19.78
CA GLN A 99 -8.28 14.96 -20.71
C GLN A 99 -7.34 16.14 -20.94
N ILE A 100 -6.75 16.69 -19.88
CA ILE A 100 -5.74 17.77 -19.98
C ILE A 100 -4.56 17.32 -20.84
N ILE A 101 -4.04 16.10 -20.64
CA ILE A 101 -2.91 15.56 -21.42
C ILE A 101 -3.28 15.41 -22.90
N VAL A 102 -4.45 14.85 -23.22
CA VAL A 102 -4.92 14.72 -24.61
C VAL A 102 -5.01 16.10 -25.27
N LEU A 103 -5.64 17.07 -24.60
CA LEU A 103 -5.77 18.44 -25.13
C LEU A 103 -4.41 19.10 -25.35
N ALA A 104 -3.45 18.90 -24.44
CA ALA A 104 -2.09 19.42 -24.58
C ALA A 104 -1.35 18.80 -25.77
N LYS A 105 -1.43 17.48 -25.92
CA LYS A 105 -0.85 16.75 -27.06
C LYS A 105 -1.49 17.18 -28.39
N THR A 106 -2.81 17.26 -28.47
CA THR A 106 -3.52 17.71 -29.68
C THR A 106 -3.22 19.17 -30.01
N TYR A 107 -3.12 20.06 -29.01
CA TYR A 107 -2.72 21.45 -29.25
C TYR A 107 -1.33 21.54 -29.88
N LYS A 108 -0.34 20.77 -29.40
CA LYS A 108 1.00 20.75 -30.00
C LYS A 108 1.01 20.32 -31.46
N GLN A 109 0.10 19.43 -31.86
CA GLN A 109 -0.01 18.97 -33.25
C GLN A 109 -0.77 19.95 -34.15
N THR A 110 -1.70 20.74 -33.60
CA THR A 110 -2.68 21.49 -34.40
C THR A 110 -2.59 23.01 -34.27
N GLY A 111 -2.02 23.52 -33.18
CA GLY A 111 -2.04 24.95 -32.83
C GLY A 111 -3.43 25.52 -32.52
N SER A 112 -4.46 24.68 -32.41
CA SER A 112 -5.85 25.15 -32.26
C SER A 112 -6.13 25.71 -30.86
N SER A 113 -6.51 26.98 -30.79
CA SER A 113 -6.72 27.70 -29.52
C SER A 113 -7.85 27.12 -28.65
N LYS A 114 -8.80 26.38 -29.22
CA LYS A 114 -9.86 25.70 -28.44
C LYS A 114 -9.28 24.63 -27.51
N TYR A 115 -8.29 23.87 -27.96
CA TYR A 115 -7.65 22.83 -27.14
C TYR A 115 -6.77 23.45 -26.07
N LEU A 116 -6.05 24.53 -26.41
CA LEU A 116 -5.29 25.31 -25.43
C LEU A 116 -6.20 25.84 -24.33
N SER A 117 -7.30 26.50 -24.71
CA SER A 117 -8.24 27.11 -23.77
C SER A 117 -8.88 26.07 -22.86
N SER A 118 -9.28 24.92 -23.41
CA SER A 118 -9.86 23.82 -22.63
C SER A 118 -8.81 23.17 -21.70
N CYS A 119 -7.58 22.96 -22.17
CA CYS A 119 -6.47 22.45 -21.37
C CYS A 119 -6.18 23.36 -20.17
N GLN A 120 -6.07 24.67 -20.40
CA GLN A 120 -5.82 25.66 -19.36
C GLN A 120 -6.94 25.71 -18.31
N LYS A 121 -8.21 25.60 -18.72
CA LYS A 121 -9.35 25.51 -17.79
C LYS A 121 -9.26 24.27 -16.90
N GLY A 122 -8.87 23.12 -17.46
CA GLY A 122 -8.64 21.90 -16.67
C GLY A 122 -7.51 22.06 -15.65
N ILE A 123 -6.39 22.67 -16.06
CA ILE A 123 -5.28 22.99 -15.14
C ILE A 123 -5.76 23.95 -14.04
N ASP A 124 -6.52 24.99 -14.40
CA ASP A 124 -7.05 25.95 -13.45
C ASP A 124 -8.02 25.32 -12.44
N LEU A 125 -8.85 24.35 -12.85
CA LEU A 125 -9.65 23.56 -11.91
C LEU A 125 -8.77 22.88 -10.87
N LEU A 126 -7.73 22.16 -11.30
CA LEU A 126 -6.83 21.45 -10.40
C LEU A 126 -6.12 22.42 -9.44
N LEU A 127 -5.66 23.57 -9.93
CA LEU A 127 -5.01 24.59 -9.11
C LEU A 127 -5.97 25.24 -8.10
N ASN A 128 -7.21 25.50 -8.51
CA ASN A 128 -8.21 26.16 -7.66
C ASN A 128 -8.86 25.20 -6.66
N GLY A 129 -8.93 23.92 -7.00
CA GLY A 129 -9.54 22.88 -6.18
C GLY A 129 -8.60 22.24 -5.16
N GLN A 130 -7.35 22.70 -5.06
CA GLN A 130 -6.42 22.26 -4.01
C GLN A 130 -6.83 22.86 -2.66
N TYR A 131 -6.90 22.03 -1.62
CA TYR A 131 -7.12 22.48 -0.25
C TYR A 131 -5.94 23.32 0.27
N SER A 132 -6.19 24.12 1.31
CA SER A 132 -5.16 24.96 1.94
C SER A 132 -3.98 24.15 2.51
N ASN A 133 -4.24 22.91 2.95
CA ASN A 133 -3.25 21.95 3.41
C ASN A 133 -2.50 21.21 2.29
N GLY A 134 -2.86 21.44 1.02
CA GLY A 134 -2.21 20.88 -0.14
C GLY A 134 -2.84 19.62 -0.75
N GLY A 135 -3.86 19.04 -0.12
CA GLY A 135 -4.55 17.86 -0.65
C GLY A 135 -5.59 18.20 -1.73
N TRP A 136 -6.10 17.16 -2.40
CA TRP A 136 -7.17 17.28 -3.40
C TRP A 136 -8.36 16.37 -3.10
N PRO A 137 -9.60 16.85 -3.30
CA PRO A 137 -10.79 16.00 -3.26
C PRO A 137 -10.80 15.01 -4.42
N GLN A 138 -11.53 13.91 -4.27
CA GLN A 138 -11.90 13.04 -5.38
C GLN A 138 -12.85 13.77 -6.34
N ILE A 139 -13.89 14.40 -5.79
CA ILE A 139 -14.91 15.14 -6.54
C ILE A 139 -14.93 16.58 -6.06
N PHE A 140 -14.77 17.52 -6.98
CA PHE A 140 -14.76 18.94 -6.66
C PHE A 140 -16.16 19.41 -6.24
N ASN A 141 -16.21 20.32 -5.28
CA ASN A 141 -17.44 20.93 -4.77
C ASN A 141 -18.46 19.90 -4.21
N ASP A 142 -17.98 18.86 -3.53
CA ASP A 142 -18.81 17.79 -2.95
C ASP A 142 -18.69 17.65 -1.42
N ALA A 143 -18.77 18.79 -0.72
CA ALA A 143 -18.64 18.82 0.73
C ALA A 143 -19.67 17.92 1.45
N GLY A 144 -19.24 17.29 2.55
CA GLY A 144 -20.09 16.43 3.38
C GLY A 144 -20.14 14.96 2.94
N THR A 145 -19.49 14.60 1.83
CA THR A 145 -19.31 13.20 1.39
C THR A 145 -17.85 12.78 1.54
N TYR A 146 -17.59 11.47 1.46
CA TYR A 146 -16.21 10.96 1.44
C TYR A 146 -15.42 11.45 0.20
N HIS A 147 -16.12 11.91 -0.85
CA HIS A 147 -15.48 12.42 -2.06
C HIS A 147 -14.74 13.76 -1.82
N ALA A 148 -15.04 14.46 -0.72
CA ALA A 148 -14.32 15.65 -0.28
C ALA A 148 -13.06 15.33 0.55
N HIS A 149 -12.73 14.07 0.80
CA HIS A 149 -11.48 13.71 1.46
C HIS A 149 -10.28 13.92 0.53
N ILE A 150 -9.09 14.11 1.12
CA ILE A 150 -7.82 14.04 0.40
C ILE A 150 -7.71 12.63 -0.17
N THR A 151 -7.69 12.51 -1.50
CA THR A 151 -7.90 11.22 -2.16
C THR A 151 -6.65 10.73 -2.87
N TYR A 152 -6.02 9.71 -2.29
CA TYR A 152 -4.96 8.93 -2.93
C TYR A 152 -5.50 7.75 -3.73
N ASN A 153 -6.72 7.28 -3.43
CA ASN A 153 -7.38 6.17 -4.14
C ASN A 153 -7.25 6.29 -5.66
N ASP A 154 -6.92 5.17 -6.30
CA ASP A 154 -6.70 5.05 -7.74
C ASP A 154 -5.62 6.03 -8.26
N ASN A 155 -4.64 6.33 -7.41
CA ASN A 155 -3.59 7.33 -7.64
C ASN A 155 -4.10 8.74 -7.98
N ALA A 156 -5.36 9.08 -7.64
CA ALA A 156 -6.02 10.30 -8.10
C ALA A 156 -5.18 11.57 -7.84
N MET A 157 -4.79 11.81 -6.58
CA MET A 157 -3.92 12.94 -6.24
C MET A 157 -2.52 12.82 -6.87
N ILE A 158 -1.96 11.61 -7.01
CA ILE A 158 -0.63 11.41 -7.60
C ILE A 158 -0.61 11.76 -9.09
N HIS A 159 -1.68 11.48 -9.83
CA HIS A 159 -1.83 11.90 -11.21
C HIS A 159 -1.91 13.43 -11.35
N VAL A 160 -2.65 14.09 -10.45
CA VAL A 160 -2.70 15.56 -10.38
C VAL A 160 -1.30 16.13 -10.13
N MET A 161 -0.58 15.60 -9.13
CA MET A 161 0.75 16.08 -8.78
C MET A 161 1.79 15.86 -9.89
N SER A 162 1.71 14.72 -10.59
CA SER A 162 2.58 14.42 -11.73
C SER A 162 2.34 15.41 -12.88
N LEU A 163 1.08 15.64 -13.22
CA LEU A 163 0.69 16.61 -14.24
C LEU A 163 1.13 18.03 -13.87
N LEU A 164 0.88 18.48 -12.64
CA LEU A 164 1.27 19.82 -12.20
C LEU A 164 2.80 19.98 -12.10
N THR A 165 3.54 18.89 -11.88
CA THR A 165 5.00 18.91 -11.96
C THR A 165 5.46 19.25 -13.38
N ASP A 166 4.90 18.61 -14.40
CA ASP A 166 5.25 18.90 -15.80
C ASP A 166 4.82 20.32 -16.22
N VAL A 167 3.64 20.75 -15.78
CA VAL A 167 3.16 22.13 -15.98
C VAL A 167 4.10 23.14 -15.33
N SER A 168 4.56 22.88 -14.10
CA SER A 168 5.46 23.81 -13.37
C SER A 168 6.81 23.99 -14.06
N LYS A 169 7.32 22.92 -14.67
CA LYS A 169 8.60 22.91 -15.39
C LYS A 169 8.46 23.41 -16.83
N LYS A 170 7.24 23.56 -17.34
CA LYS A 170 6.94 23.84 -18.74
C LYS A 170 7.67 22.86 -19.68
N THR A 171 7.66 21.58 -19.31
CA THR A 171 8.34 20.51 -20.07
C THR A 171 7.35 19.64 -20.83
N GLY A 172 7.87 18.86 -21.78
CA GLY A 172 7.09 17.84 -22.49
C GLY A 172 5.91 18.42 -23.27
N ASP A 173 4.71 18.04 -22.87
CA ASP A 173 3.46 18.50 -23.50
C ASP A 173 2.98 19.85 -23.00
N PHE A 174 3.63 20.46 -22.01
CA PHE A 174 3.19 21.69 -21.36
C PHE A 174 4.11 22.91 -21.59
N ASN A 175 5.01 22.84 -22.58
CA ASN A 175 5.96 23.92 -22.87
C ASN A 175 5.31 25.27 -23.23
N PHE A 176 4.08 25.24 -23.72
CA PHE A 176 3.29 26.42 -24.11
C PHE A 176 2.55 27.09 -22.96
N ILE A 177 2.53 26.49 -21.76
CA ILE A 177 1.80 27.05 -20.62
C ILE A 177 2.45 28.37 -20.18
N ASP A 178 1.61 29.35 -19.83
CA ASP A 178 2.07 30.65 -19.36
C ASP A 178 2.79 30.55 -17.99
N SER A 179 3.69 31.51 -17.75
CA SER A 179 4.53 31.49 -16.54
C SER A 179 3.74 31.66 -15.25
N ALA A 180 2.55 32.29 -15.29
CA ALA A 180 1.73 32.46 -14.10
C ALA A 180 1.14 31.11 -13.65
N ARG A 181 0.58 30.32 -14.58
CA ARG A 181 0.12 28.96 -14.29
C ARG A 181 1.26 28.02 -13.91
N ALA A 182 2.41 28.11 -14.58
CA ALA A 182 3.58 27.30 -14.23
C ALA A 182 4.06 27.58 -12.79
N SER A 183 4.13 28.86 -12.40
CA SER A 183 4.49 29.26 -11.02
C SER A 183 3.47 28.73 -10.00
N ARG A 184 2.17 28.91 -10.26
CA ARG A 184 1.10 28.38 -9.40
C ARG A 184 1.16 26.87 -9.26
N ALA A 185 1.44 26.15 -10.35
CA ALA A 185 1.61 24.70 -10.34
C ALA A 185 2.81 24.28 -9.49
N GLY A 186 3.94 25.00 -9.56
CA GLY A 186 5.10 24.76 -8.69
C GLY A 186 4.76 24.90 -7.21
N THR A 187 4.04 25.97 -6.84
CA THR A 187 3.55 26.15 -5.46
C THR A 187 2.57 25.06 -5.05
N ALA A 188 1.64 24.67 -5.93
CA ALA A 188 0.68 23.62 -5.66
C ALA A 188 1.37 22.26 -5.43
N VAL A 189 2.39 21.92 -6.23
CA VAL A 189 3.20 20.71 -6.06
C VAL A 189 3.90 20.69 -4.70
N GLN A 190 4.51 21.80 -4.28
CA GLN A 190 5.16 21.90 -2.96
C GLN A 190 4.18 21.66 -1.82
N LYS A 191 2.97 22.26 -1.89
CA LYS A 191 1.91 22.02 -0.91
C LYS A 191 1.43 20.56 -0.92
N GLY A 192 1.29 19.96 -2.10
CA GLY A 192 0.91 18.56 -2.24
C GLY A 192 1.94 17.60 -1.63
N ILE A 193 3.23 17.89 -1.79
CA ILE A 193 4.31 17.13 -1.13
C ILE A 193 4.16 17.25 0.38
N GLN A 194 3.96 18.46 0.92
CA GLN A 194 3.78 18.63 2.36
C GLN A 194 2.51 17.91 2.87
N CYS A 195 1.42 17.92 2.10
CA CYS A 195 0.21 17.15 2.41
C CYS A 195 0.51 15.65 2.52
N ILE A 196 1.26 15.08 1.56
CA ILE A 196 1.73 13.69 1.62
C ILE A 196 2.50 13.44 2.92
N LEU A 197 3.46 14.28 3.25
CA LEU A 197 4.28 14.10 4.47
C LEU A 197 3.43 14.18 5.75
N ASN A 198 2.49 15.13 5.81
CA ASN A 198 1.61 15.34 6.97
C ASN A 198 0.52 14.26 7.11
N THR A 199 0.16 13.58 6.02
CA THR A 199 -0.82 12.49 6.04
C THR A 199 -0.19 11.11 6.22
N GLN A 200 1.15 11.00 6.28
CA GLN A 200 1.79 9.72 6.51
C GLN A 200 1.38 9.17 7.88
N ILE A 201 0.89 7.94 7.90
CA ILE A 201 0.36 7.31 9.10
C ILE A 201 1.51 7.01 10.05
N ILE A 202 1.35 7.40 11.31
CA ILE A 202 2.27 7.08 12.40
C ILE A 202 1.55 6.13 13.36
N SER A 203 2.15 4.98 13.60
CA SER A 203 1.68 4.00 14.58
C SER A 203 2.83 3.66 15.51
N ASN A 204 2.58 3.73 16.82
CA ASN A 204 3.59 3.47 17.87
C ASN A 204 4.90 4.28 17.66
N GLY A 205 4.76 5.55 17.25
CA GLY A 205 5.90 6.44 16.97
C GLY A 205 6.63 6.17 15.66
N VAL A 206 6.23 5.17 14.88
CA VAL A 206 6.89 4.77 13.62
C VAL A 206 6.02 5.17 12.42
N LYS A 207 6.62 5.85 11.44
CA LYS A 207 6.00 6.16 10.15
C LYS A 207 5.76 4.87 9.36
N LYS A 208 4.60 4.79 8.71
CA LYS A 208 4.14 3.62 7.95
C LYS A 208 3.87 4.05 6.51
N ALA A 209 2.64 3.85 6.05
CA ALA A 209 2.17 4.17 4.71
C ALA A 209 1.05 5.22 4.79
N TRP A 210 0.14 5.22 3.81
CA TRP A 210 -1.00 6.13 3.72
C TRP A 210 -2.30 5.34 3.57
N CYS A 211 -3.42 5.97 3.95
CA CYS A 211 -4.75 5.47 3.67
C CYS A 211 -5.15 5.79 2.21
N GLN A 212 -6.16 5.10 1.68
CA GLN A 212 -6.76 5.49 0.39
C GLN A 212 -7.25 6.93 0.41
N GLN A 213 -7.79 7.38 1.54
CA GLN A 213 -8.22 8.74 1.74
C GLN A 213 -7.96 9.22 3.16
N HIS A 214 -7.72 10.52 3.28
CA HIS A 214 -7.51 11.23 4.53
C HIS A 214 -8.50 12.37 4.66
N ASP A 215 -9.02 12.61 5.86
CA ASP A 215 -9.91 13.72 6.10
C ASP A 215 -9.25 15.06 5.78
N ALA A 216 -9.95 15.91 5.04
CA ALA A 216 -9.38 17.15 4.50
C ALA A 216 -9.12 18.22 5.55
N SER A 217 -9.62 18.07 6.78
CA SER A 217 -9.38 19.02 7.87
C SER A 217 -8.35 18.48 8.87
N THR A 218 -8.54 17.24 9.31
CA THR A 218 -7.75 16.60 10.37
C THR A 218 -6.53 15.84 9.86
N LEU A 219 -6.43 15.57 8.56
CA LEU A 219 -5.38 14.78 7.90
C LEU A 219 -5.33 13.30 8.33
N LYS A 220 -6.24 12.86 9.21
CA LYS A 220 -6.31 11.47 9.67
C LYS A 220 -6.86 10.56 8.56
N PRO A 221 -6.48 9.27 8.55
CA PRO A 221 -7.14 8.26 7.72
C PRO A 221 -8.66 8.35 7.85
N ALA A 222 -9.37 8.28 6.72
CA ALA A 222 -10.82 8.43 6.65
C ALA A 222 -11.48 7.29 5.86
N THR A 223 -12.78 7.09 6.10
CA THR A 223 -13.59 6.09 5.42
C THR A 223 -13.90 6.53 4.00
N GLY A 224 -13.88 5.59 3.06
CA GLY A 224 -14.35 5.76 1.68
C GLY A 224 -15.76 5.17 1.56
N ARG A 225 -15.90 4.15 0.71
CA ARG A 225 -17.10 3.30 0.68
C ARG A 225 -17.18 2.47 1.97
N SER A 226 -18.33 1.82 2.22
CA SER A 226 -18.56 1.04 3.45
C SER A 226 -17.52 -0.06 3.69
N TYR A 227 -16.91 -0.58 2.62
CA TYR A 227 -15.85 -1.60 2.65
C TYR A 227 -14.42 -1.02 2.51
N GLU A 228 -14.24 0.29 2.68
CA GLU A 228 -12.95 1.00 2.57
C GLU A 228 -12.72 1.85 3.83
N LEU A 229 -12.39 1.18 4.92
CA LEU A 229 -12.24 1.80 6.24
C LEU A 229 -10.87 2.46 6.44
N PRO A 230 -10.72 3.37 7.42
CA PRO A 230 -9.44 3.95 7.80
C PRO A 230 -8.38 2.88 8.07
N SER A 231 -7.34 2.83 7.23
CA SER A 231 -6.34 1.75 7.24
C SER A 231 -5.03 2.21 6.60
N ASN A 232 -3.94 1.50 6.83
CA ASN A 232 -2.78 1.60 5.94
C ASN A 232 -3.13 0.86 4.64
N CYS A 233 -3.06 1.54 3.50
CA CYS A 233 -3.36 0.96 2.20
C CYS A 233 -2.08 0.69 1.40
N SER A 234 -1.78 -0.58 1.15
CA SER A 234 -0.56 -0.95 0.44
C SER A 234 -0.60 -0.57 -1.04
N SER A 235 -1.77 -0.68 -1.71
CA SER A 235 -1.90 -0.40 -3.14
C SER A 235 -1.64 1.07 -3.47
N GLU A 236 -2.32 2.00 -2.79
CA GLU A 236 -2.22 3.42 -3.09
C GLU A 236 -0.89 4.03 -2.64
N SER A 237 -0.31 3.50 -1.57
CA SER A 237 0.95 3.99 -1.03
C SER A 237 2.13 3.77 -1.98
N VAL A 238 2.05 2.79 -2.90
CA VAL A 238 3.08 2.56 -3.91
C VAL A 238 3.22 3.75 -4.86
N GLY A 239 2.10 4.33 -5.30
CA GLY A 239 2.12 5.51 -6.17
C GLY A 239 2.73 6.73 -5.48
N ILE A 240 2.40 6.93 -4.21
CA ILE A 240 2.96 7.99 -3.37
C ILE A 240 4.49 7.83 -3.26
N VAL A 241 4.97 6.64 -2.91
CA VAL A 241 6.41 6.37 -2.80
C VAL A 241 7.13 6.58 -4.12
N ASN A 242 6.58 6.09 -5.23
CA ASN A 242 7.18 6.29 -6.55
C ASN A 242 7.26 7.77 -6.94
N TYR A 243 6.21 8.54 -6.65
CA TYR A 243 6.22 9.99 -6.88
C TYR A 243 7.30 10.67 -6.05
N LEU A 244 7.38 10.38 -4.74
CA LEU A 244 8.41 10.97 -3.87
C LEU A 244 9.83 10.58 -4.32
N LYS A 245 10.06 9.33 -4.76
CA LYS A 245 11.35 8.86 -5.31
C LYS A 245 11.74 9.55 -6.62
N SER A 246 10.78 10.14 -7.35
CA SER A 246 11.07 10.86 -8.59
C SER A 246 11.67 12.26 -8.37
N ILE A 247 11.64 12.76 -7.12
CA ILE A 247 12.19 14.06 -6.75
C ILE A 247 13.72 13.97 -6.80
N SER A 248 14.37 14.79 -7.62
CA SER A 248 15.82 14.71 -7.89
C SER A 248 16.72 15.06 -6.69
N SER A 249 16.19 15.82 -5.73
CA SER A 249 16.93 16.24 -4.53
C SER A 249 15.97 16.24 -3.33
N PRO A 250 15.54 15.05 -2.86
CA PRO A 250 14.56 14.95 -1.79
C PRO A 250 15.15 15.46 -0.48
N SER A 251 14.33 16.13 0.33
CA SER A 251 14.72 16.52 1.68
C SER A 251 14.91 15.30 2.59
N ALA A 252 15.55 15.47 3.74
CA ALA A 252 15.64 14.40 4.74
C ALA A 252 14.27 13.87 5.17
N GLU A 253 13.26 14.74 5.26
CA GLU A 253 11.89 14.36 5.59
C GLU A 253 11.26 13.47 4.52
N ILE A 254 11.45 13.80 3.23
CA ILE A 254 10.98 12.98 2.10
C ILE A 254 11.69 11.64 2.08
N THR A 255 13.01 11.63 2.25
CA THR A 255 13.80 10.39 2.32
C THR A 255 13.35 9.50 3.48
N ASN A 256 13.11 10.07 4.66
CA ASN A 256 12.59 9.33 5.82
C ASN A 256 11.17 8.78 5.55
N ALA A 257 10.31 9.55 4.89
CA ALA A 257 8.97 9.11 4.51
C ALA A 257 9.01 7.93 3.55
N ILE A 258 9.84 8.00 2.50
CA ILE A 258 10.08 6.91 1.54
C ILE A 258 10.59 5.68 2.27
N ASN A 259 11.68 5.80 3.03
CA ASN A 259 12.32 4.67 3.69
C ASN A 259 11.37 3.98 4.66
N SER A 260 10.62 4.74 5.46
CA SER A 260 9.66 4.18 6.40
C SER A 260 8.53 3.40 5.71
N ALA A 261 8.01 3.91 4.59
CA ALA A 261 6.97 3.23 3.82
C ALA A 261 7.49 1.95 3.16
N VAL A 262 8.71 1.99 2.58
CA VAL A 262 9.30 0.79 1.96
C VAL A 262 9.65 -0.26 3.01
N SER A 263 10.20 0.14 4.16
CA SER A 263 10.41 -0.76 5.31
C SER A 263 9.10 -1.37 5.81
N TRP A 264 8.02 -0.58 5.86
CA TRP A 264 6.70 -1.10 6.21
C TRP A 264 6.18 -2.11 5.20
N PHE A 265 6.22 -1.82 3.88
CA PHE A 265 5.84 -2.78 2.86
C PHE A 265 6.60 -4.09 3.01
N ALA A 266 7.90 -4.01 3.23
CA ALA A 266 8.75 -5.17 3.32
C ALA A 266 8.41 -5.99 4.59
N LYS A 267 8.05 -5.33 5.71
CA LYS A 267 7.60 -5.97 6.96
C LYS A 267 6.22 -6.63 6.87
N VAL A 268 5.29 -6.07 6.11
CA VAL A 268 3.90 -6.59 6.02
C VAL A 268 3.65 -7.50 4.81
N GLN A 269 4.71 -7.90 4.10
CA GLN A 269 4.61 -8.86 3.01
C GLN A 269 4.14 -10.22 3.54
N ILE A 270 3.38 -10.94 2.74
CA ILE A 270 2.81 -12.24 3.09
C ILE A 270 3.40 -13.27 2.15
N GLN A 271 4.04 -14.29 2.72
CA GLN A 271 4.64 -15.40 1.99
C GLN A 271 3.71 -16.62 1.99
N GLY A 272 3.96 -17.56 1.09
CA GLY A 272 3.40 -18.90 1.19
C GLY A 272 1.91 -19.01 0.85
N ILE A 273 1.31 -17.97 0.27
CA ILE A 273 -0.09 -17.97 -0.19
C ILE A 273 -0.22 -17.35 -1.57
N LYS A 274 -1.27 -17.71 -2.30
CA LYS A 274 -1.72 -17.02 -3.52
C LYS A 274 -3.23 -16.93 -3.58
N VAL A 275 -3.75 -15.95 -4.32
CA VAL A 275 -5.18 -15.85 -4.63
C VAL A 275 -5.45 -16.51 -5.98
N VAL A 276 -6.35 -17.49 -5.99
CA VAL A 276 -6.76 -18.24 -7.19
C VAL A 276 -8.19 -17.88 -7.56
N ASN A 277 -8.43 -17.65 -8.86
CA ASN A 277 -9.78 -17.52 -9.41
C ASN A 277 -10.31 -18.92 -9.74
N THR A 278 -11.45 -19.30 -9.16
CA THR A 278 -12.11 -20.60 -9.38
C THR A 278 -13.19 -20.53 -10.46
N GLY A 279 -13.31 -19.40 -11.16
CA GLY A 279 -14.34 -19.08 -12.15
C GLY A 279 -15.40 -18.16 -11.57
N ASN A 280 -16.06 -18.58 -10.50
CA ASN A 280 -17.11 -17.79 -9.82
C ASN A 280 -16.67 -17.22 -8.46
N ASP A 281 -15.44 -17.48 -8.02
CA ASP A 281 -14.92 -16.99 -6.73
C ASP A 281 -13.41 -16.70 -6.80
N ARG A 282 -12.92 -15.99 -5.78
CA ARG A 282 -11.48 -15.79 -5.53
C ARG A 282 -11.15 -16.29 -4.14
N VAL A 283 -10.27 -17.28 -4.05
CA VAL A 283 -9.92 -17.94 -2.79
C VAL A 283 -8.42 -17.86 -2.52
N VAL A 284 -8.05 -17.81 -1.25
CA VAL A 284 -6.66 -17.90 -0.80
C VAL A 284 -6.29 -19.37 -0.67
N VAL A 285 -5.18 -19.77 -1.27
CA VAL A 285 -4.60 -21.13 -1.13
C VAL A 285 -3.16 -21.03 -0.66
N SER A 286 -2.72 -22.03 0.10
CA SER A 286 -1.32 -22.17 0.48
C SER A 286 -0.49 -22.55 -0.75
N ASP A 287 0.63 -21.87 -0.94
CA ASP A 287 1.62 -22.15 -1.97
C ASP A 287 2.97 -21.65 -1.45
N PRO A 288 3.78 -22.52 -0.82
CA PRO A 288 5.08 -22.15 -0.25
C PRO A 288 6.07 -21.55 -1.27
N SER A 289 5.83 -21.76 -2.57
CA SER A 289 6.66 -21.22 -3.65
C SER A 289 6.14 -19.91 -4.24
N ALA A 290 4.96 -19.46 -3.80
CA ALA A 290 4.37 -18.23 -4.30
C ALA A 290 5.26 -17.03 -3.95
N PRO A 291 5.42 -16.07 -4.89
CA PRO A 291 6.09 -14.82 -4.57
C PRO A 291 5.30 -14.05 -3.50
N PRO A 292 5.96 -13.10 -2.80
CA PRO A 292 5.30 -12.32 -1.76
C PRO A 292 4.06 -11.59 -2.29
N ILE A 293 3.02 -11.52 -1.45
CA ILE A 293 1.78 -10.81 -1.72
C ILE A 293 1.43 -9.88 -0.56
N TRP A 294 0.64 -8.84 -0.81
CA TRP A 294 0.21 -7.87 0.20
C TRP A 294 -1.31 -7.81 0.23
N ALA A 295 -1.86 -7.65 1.43
CA ALA A 295 -3.26 -7.27 1.57
C ALA A 295 -3.44 -5.82 1.13
N ARG A 296 -4.61 -5.43 0.62
CA ARG A 296 -4.87 -4.04 0.25
C ARG A 296 -4.91 -3.14 1.48
N PHE A 297 -5.48 -3.62 2.57
CA PHE A 297 -5.70 -2.87 3.80
C PHE A 297 -5.10 -3.57 5.01
N TYR A 298 -4.52 -2.75 5.88
CA TYR A 298 -3.97 -3.17 7.16
C TYR A 298 -4.55 -2.28 8.28
N GLU A 299 -5.02 -2.93 9.34
CA GLU A 299 -5.57 -2.29 10.52
C GLU A 299 -4.55 -1.34 11.17
N LEU A 300 -5.01 -0.13 11.50
CA LEU A 300 -4.19 0.87 12.16
C LEU A 300 -3.78 0.37 13.55
N GLY A 301 -2.51 0.54 13.91
CA GLY A 301 -1.99 0.11 15.21
C GLY A 301 -1.36 -1.28 15.23
N THR A 302 -1.87 -2.21 14.42
CA THR A 302 -1.50 -3.64 14.50
C THR A 302 -0.78 -4.18 13.27
N ASP A 303 -0.82 -3.45 12.14
CA ASP A 303 -0.29 -3.91 10.85
C ASP A 303 -0.89 -5.27 10.40
N ARG A 304 -2.10 -5.61 10.90
CA ARG A 304 -2.82 -6.84 10.55
C ARG A 304 -3.66 -6.66 9.28
N PRO A 305 -3.59 -7.57 8.29
CA PRO A 305 -4.49 -7.57 7.15
C PRO A 305 -5.96 -7.53 7.55
N ILE A 306 -6.77 -6.70 6.89
CA ILE A 306 -8.23 -6.65 7.07
C ILE A 306 -8.98 -6.76 5.75
N PHE A 307 -10.15 -7.38 5.83
CA PHE A 307 -11.10 -7.56 4.74
C PHE A 307 -12.45 -7.02 5.22
N VAL A 308 -13.14 -6.25 4.39
CA VAL A 308 -14.35 -5.54 4.83
C VAL A 308 -15.50 -5.85 3.88
N ASP A 309 -16.65 -6.20 4.43
CA ASP A 309 -17.85 -6.46 3.62
C ASP A 309 -18.71 -5.20 3.43
N ARG A 310 -19.79 -5.29 2.66
CA ARG A 310 -20.66 -4.16 2.31
C ARG A 310 -21.35 -3.54 3.51
N ASP A 311 -21.59 -4.31 4.57
CA ASP A 311 -22.16 -3.84 5.84
C ASP A 311 -21.12 -3.13 6.74
N GLY A 312 -19.85 -3.10 6.32
CA GLY A 312 -18.75 -2.47 7.06
C GLY A 312 -18.13 -3.38 8.14
N SER A 313 -18.49 -4.67 8.21
CA SER A 313 -17.87 -5.60 9.13
C SER A 313 -16.40 -5.85 8.78
N VAL A 314 -15.53 -5.82 9.80
CA VAL A 314 -14.11 -6.13 9.65
C VAL A 314 -13.88 -7.62 9.87
N HIS A 315 -13.16 -8.22 8.94
CA HIS A 315 -12.77 -9.62 8.91
C HIS A 315 -11.25 -9.74 8.76
N TYR A 316 -10.71 -10.88 9.15
CA TYR A 316 -9.26 -11.12 9.14
C TYR A 316 -8.85 -12.25 8.20
N GLN A 317 -9.83 -12.88 7.54
CA GLN A 317 -9.59 -13.79 6.43
C GLN A 317 -10.49 -13.41 5.25
N MET A 318 -9.94 -13.42 4.03
CA MET A 318 -10.72 -13.12 2.82
C MET A 318 -11.91 -14.06 2.62
N SER A 319 -11.85 -15.30 3.15
CA SER A 319 -12.96 -16.26 3.11
C SER A 319 -14.19 -15.84 3.92
N GLU A 320 -14.04 -14.91 4.87
CA GLU A 320 -15.11 -14.47 5.78
C GLU A 320 -16.02 -13.39 5.18
N ILE A 321 -15.57 -12.66 4.15
CA ILE A 321 -16.37 -11.67 3.43
C ILE A 321 -17.19 -12.32 2.31
N SER A 322 -18.28 -11.68 1.88
CA SER A 322 -19.18 -12.15 0.84
C SER A 322 -18.47 -12.46 -0.49
N GLN A 323 -18.97 -13.46 -1.22
CA GLN A 323 -18.44 -13.86 -2.53
C GLN A 323 -18.41 -12.68 -3.53
N GLU A 324 -19.41 -11.82 -3.48
CA GLU A 324 -19.47 -10.62 -4.32
C GLU A 324 -18.32 -9.65 -4.03
N ARG A 325 -17.93 -9.47 -2.76
CA ARG A 325 -16.75 -8.67 -2.39
C ARG A 325 -15.44 -9.38 -2.69
N ARG A 326 -15.35 -10.70 -2.53
CA ARG A 326 -14.15 -11.47 -2.91
C ARG A 326 -13.83 -11.37 -4.39
N THR A 327 -14.86 -11.41 -5.23
CA THR A 327 -14.73 -11.41 -6.70
C THR A 327 -14.63 -10.01 -7.29
N GLY A 328 -15.43 -9.05 -6.80
CA GLY A 328 -15.54 -7.71 -7.35
C GLY A 328 -14.46 -6.73 -6.89
N TYR A 329 -13.57 -7.12 -5.97
CA TYR A 329 -12.55 -6.23 -5.42
C TYR A 329 -11.21 -6.94 -5.19
N ALA A 330 -10.11 -6.24 -5.44
CA ALA A 330 -8.77 -6.79 -5.23
C ALA A 330 -8.32 -6.58 -3.79
N TRP A 331 -8.47 -7.62 -2.97
CA TRP A 331 -8.05 -7.62 -1.55
C TRP A 331 -6.58 -7.97 -1.33
N TYR A 332 -5.97 -8.62 -2.31
CA TYR A 332 -4.54 -8.92 -2.32
C TYR A 332 -3.92 -8.55 -3.66
N GLY A 333 -2.64 -8.18 -3.64
CA GLY A 333 -1.88 -7.84 -4.83
C GLY A 333 -0.38 -7.82 -4.59
N ASN A 334 0.39 -7.72 -5.66
CA ASN A 334 1.85 -7.64 -5.65
C ASN A 334 2.37 -6.20 -5.77
N TRP A 335 1.54 -5.20 -5.42
CA TRP A 335 1.80 -3.78 -5.71
C TRP A 335 3.17 -3.31 -5.19
N PRO A 336 3.61 -3.62 -3.95
CA PRO A 336 4.89 -3.17 -3.43
C PRO A 336 6.11 -3.96 -3.91
N ALA A 337 5.95 -5.06 -4.65
CA ALA A 337 7.02 -6.02 -4.96
C ALA A 337 8.30 -5.37 -5.52
N LYS A 338 8.15 -4.41 -6.45
CA LYS A 338 9.30 -3.69 -7.03
C LYS A 338 10.01 -2.75 -6.05
N LEU A 339 9.26 -2.17 -5.11
CA LEU A 339 9.83 -1.26 -4.11
C LEU A 339 10.62 -2.01 -3.06
N VAL A 340 10.21 -3.24 -2.73
CA VAL A 340 10.88 -4.07 -1.74
C VAL A 340 11.98 -4.97 -2.33
N ALA A 341 12.04 -5.15 -3.66
CA ALA A 341 12.99 -6.05 -4.31
C ALA A 341 14.47 -5.75 -4.02
N SER A 342 14.82 -4.52 -3.64
CA SER A 342 16.17 -4.11 -3.26
C SER A 342 16.39 -4.05 -1.75
N ILE A 343 15.36 -4.31 -0.94
CA ILE A 343 15.46 -4.39 0.51
C ILE A 343 15.54 -5.88 0.85
N PRO A 344 16.55 -6.34 1.62
CA PRO A 344 16.53 -7.68 2.20
C PRO A 344 15.18 -7.85 2.89
N THR A 345 14.41 -8.88 2.51
CA THR A 345 13.07 -9.13 3.04
C THR A 345 13.09 -9.06 4.58
N PRO A 346 12.44 -8.07 5.21
CA PRO A 346 12.14 -8.14 6.62
C PRO A 346 11.11 -9.26 6.77
N ASP A 347 11.48 -10.29 7.52
CA ASP A 347 10.56 -11.29 8.01
C ASP A 347 9.76 -10.71 9.21
N PRO A 348 8.73 -11.37 9.77
CA PRO A 348 7.53 -10.72 10.33
C PRO A 348 7.72 -9.90 11.61
N GLU A 349 6.73 -9.07 11.97
CA GLU A 349 6.75 -8.27 13.20
C GLU A 349 7.05 -9.06 14.49
N PRO A 350 7.81 -8.47 15.43
CA PRO A 350 7.83 -8.92 16.82
C PRO A 350 6.43 -8.87 17.44
N VAL A 351 6.18 -9.77 18.39
CA VAL A 351 4.96 -9.76 19.21
C VAL A 351 4.91 -8.44 20.01
N PRO A 352 3.79 -7.71 20.05
CA PRO A 352 3.67 -6.50 20.86
C PRO A 352 3.93 -6.80 22.35
N GLY A 353 4.89 -6.09 22.96
CA GLY A 353 5.00 -5.98 24.42
C GLY A 353 6.32 -6.39 25.09
N GLY A 354 7.41 -6.59 24.36
CA GLY A 354 8.74 -6.86 24.94
C GLY A 354 9.85 -5.95 24.41
N SER A 355 10.94 -5.85 25.17
CA SER A 355 12.18 -5.17 24.74
C SER A 355 12.96 -6.13 23.84
N MET A 356 13.19 -5.72 22.59
CA MET A 356 13.91 -6.50 21.59
C MET A 356 15.41 -6.18 21.64
N TYR A 357 16.25 -7.23 21.62
CA TYR A 357 17.71 -7.15 21.60
C TYR A 357 18.25 -7.95 20.43
N GLN A 358 19.00 -7.29 19.54
CA GLN A 358 19.61 -7.93 18.38
C GLN A 358 20.93 -8.64 18.75
N ALA A 359 21.25 -9.76 18.10
CA ALA A 359 22.49 -10.49 18.35
C ALA A 359 23.73 -9.73 17.85
N GLU A 360 23.61 -8.89 16.81
CA GLU A 360 24.70 -8.00 16.37
C GLU A 360 25.14 -6.97 17.41
N ASP A 361 24.24 -6.60 18.34
CA ASP A 361 24.50 -5.61 19.38
C ASP A 361 25.00 -6.27 20.69
N ALA A 362 24.97 -7.60 20.75
CA ALA A 362 25.36 -8.37 21.91
C ALA A 362 26.88 -8.60 21.95
N VAL A 363 27.40 -8.90 23.15
CA VAL A 363 28.82 -9.26 23.30
C VAL A 363 28.98 -10.74 23.00
N TYR A 364 29.73 -11.08 21.96
CA TYR A 364 30.00 -12.47 21.59
C TYR A 364 31.51 -12.76 21.56
N GLY A 365 31.88 -14.02 21.74
CA GLY A 365 33.28 -14.45 21.72
C GLY A 365 33.48 -15.91 22.10
N GLY A 366 34.73 -16.27 22.41
CA GLY A 366 35.14 -17.67 22.48
C GLY A 366 35.61 -18.18 21.13
N ASN A 367 36.40 -19.26 21.11
CA ASN A 367 37.05 -19.75 19.88
C ASN A 367 36.04 -19.89 18.75
N GLU A 368 36.32 -19.27 17.59
CA GLU A 368 35.54 -19.37 16.34
C GLU A 368 34.04 -18.99 16.43
N THR A 369 33.62 -18.25 17.47
CA THR A 369 32.28 -17.64 17.47
C THR A 369 32.30 -16.43 16.55
N THR A 370 31.43 -16.42 15.55
CA THR A 370 31.42 -15.42 14.49
C THR A 370 30.07 -14.73 14.40
N PHE A 371 30.12 -13.44 14.09
CA PHE A 371 28.99 -12.74 13.50
C PHE A 371 28.94 -13.06 12.02
N GLU A 372 27.80 -13.52 11.53
CA GLU A 372 27.61 -13.93 10.15
C GLU A 372 26.28 -13.43 9.59
N ASN A 373 26.20 -13.43 8.26
CA ASN A 373 25.01 -13.01 7.53
C ASN A 373 24.73 -13.95 6.34
N LYS A 374 25.28 -15.18 6.39
CA LYS A 374 25.29 -16.16 5.29
C LYS A 374 23.94 -16.85 5.08
N HIS A 375 23.27 -17.23 6.18
CA HIS A 375 21.97 -17.88 6.13
C HIS A 375 20.87 -16.84 6.25
N THR A 376 20.10 -16.61 5.19
CA THR A 376 19.05 -15.60 5.15
C THR A 376 17.93 -15.87 6.17
N GLY A 377 17.16 -14.83 6.51
CA GLY A 377 15.98 -14.92 7.38
C GLY A 377 16.21 -14.49 8.84
N TYR A 378 17.40 -13.99 9.20
CA TYR A 378 17.65 -13.27 10.48
C TYR A 378 17.03 -11.86 10.43
N TYR A 379 16.83 -11.25 11.61
CA TYR A 379 16.52 -9.83 11.77
C TYR A 379 17.81 -9.01 11.84
N GLY A 380 17.68 -7.70 11.59
CA GLY A 380 18.82 -6.81 11.67
C GLY A 380 19.85 -7.05 10.56
N THR A 381 21.13 -7.13 10.93
CA THR A 381 22.28 -7.16 10.01
C THR A 381 22.97 -8.52 9.94
N GLY A 382 22.63 -9.46 10.84
CA GLY A 382 23.19 -10.80 10.87
C GLY A 382 22.75 -11.59 12.10
N TYR A 383 23.50 -12.61 12.43
CA TYR A 383 23.29 -13.47 13.59
C TYR A 383 24.64 -13.90 14.16
N VAL A 384 24.63 -14.45 15.36
CA VAL A 384 25.82 -15.04 15.97
C VAL A 384 25.79 -16.56 15.84
N ASN A 385 26.86 -17.09 15.26
CA ASN A 385 27.16 -18.51 15.11
C ASN A 385 28.19 -18.90 16.18
N MET A 386 27.80 -19.79 17.10
CA MET A 386 28.66 -20.21 18.22
C MET A 386 29.39 -21.52 17.90
N SER A 387 30.70 -21.54 18.18
CA SER A 387 31.55 -22.72 17.99
C SER A 387 31.27 -23.85 18.99
N VAL A 388 31.96 -24.97 18.79
CA VAL A 388 31.80 -26.26 19.47
C VAL A 388 31.99 -26.17 20.99
N SER A 389 32.89 -25.32 21.49
CA SER A 389 33.11 -25.24 22.94
C SER A 389 33.59 -23.87 23.38
N GLY A 390 32.97 -23.32 24.42
CA GLY A 390 33.32 -22.03 25.02
C GLY A 390 32.93 -20.82 24.17
N GLY A 391 32.20 -21.04 23.08
CA GLY A 391 31.58 -19.97 22.29
C GLY A 391 30.39 -19.38 23.04
N TYR A 392 30.28 -18.06 23.08
CA TYR A 392 29.25 -17.38 23.86
C TYR A 392 28.65 -16.18 23.14
N LEU A 393 27.41 -15.88 23.54
CA LEU A 393 26.65 -14.69 23.20
C LEU A 393 26.04 -14.13 24.49
N GLU A 394 26.25 -12.85 24.78
CA GLU A 394 25.79 -12.18 25.99
C GLU A 394 25.04 -10.89 25.64
N PHE A 395 23.73 -10.93 25.85
CA PHE A 395 22.87 -9.76 25.80
C PHE A 395 23.04 -8.96 27.09
N ARG A 396 23.27 -7.66 26.95
CA ARG A 396 23.44 -6.72 28.07
C ARG A 396 22.34 -5.67 28.04
N ASN A 397 22.17 -5.02 29.17
CA ASN A 397 21.17 -3.97 29.38
C ASN A 397 19.73 -4.44 29.10
N VAL A 398 19.44 -5.69 29.49
CA VAL A 398 18.12 -6.28 29.29
C VAL A 398 17.14 -5.72 30.34
N ASP A 399 15.99 -5.25 29.87
CA ASP A 399 14.93 -4.65 30.68
C ASP A 399 14.05 -5.72 31.30
N GLY A 400 14.15 -5.85 32.61
CA GLY A 400 13.32 -6.73 33.41
C GLY A 400 12.07 -6.05 33.96
N GLY A 401 11.77 -4.80 33.58
CA GLY A 401 10.60 -4.06 34.05
C GLY A 401 10.61 -3.93 35.57
N SER A 402 9.55 -4.39 36.23
CA SER A 402 9.45 -4.45 37.70
C SER A 402 10.26 -5.56 38.35
N GLY A 403 10.91 -6.42 37.56
CA GLY A 403 11.54 -7.66 38.01
C GLY A 403 10.53 -8.79 38.23
N GLY A 404 11.05 -10.01 38.42
CA GLY A 404 10.26 -11.21 38.67
C GLY A 404 10.29 -12.21 37.51
N ALA A 405 9.29 -13.10 37.46
CA ALA A 405 9.21 -14.16 36.47
C ALA A 405 9.03 -13.59 35.05
N ALA A 406 9.86 -14.07 34.13
CA ALA A 406 9.88 -13.64 32.74
C ALA A 406 10.02 -14.84 31.80
N VAL A 407 9.56 -14.66 30.57
CA VAL A 407 9.82 -15.57 29.46
C VAL A 407 10.81 -14.90 28.52
N ILE A 408 12.01 -15.48 28.44
CA ILE A 408 13.02 -15.11 27.45
C ILE A 408 12.67 -15.86 26.16
N LYS A 409 12.58 -15.13 25.06
CA LYS A 409 12.29 -15.66 23.73
C LYS A 409 13.52 -15.47 22.86
N LEU A 410 14.17 -16.56 22.49
CA LEU A 410 15.34 -16.55 21.63
C LEU A 410 14.91 -16.93 20.23
N ARG A 411 15.23 -16.10 19.25
CA ARG A 411 15.08 -16.49 17.85
C ARG A 411 16.33 -17.18 17.37
N ASN A 412 16.18 -18.39 16.86
CA ASN A 412 17.29 -19.24 16.49
C ASN A 412 17.01 -20.07 15.23
N ALA A 413 18.08 -20.48 14.53
CA ALA A 413 18.03 -21.47 13.46
C ALA A 413 18.99 -22.61 13.75
N LEU A 414 18.52 -23.84 13.61
CA LEU A 414 19.31 -25.06 13.76
C LEU A 414 19.02 -25.99 12.59
N GLY A 415 19.86 -25.92 11.56
CA GLY A 415 19.74 -26.75 10.36
C GLY A 415 20.25 -28.18 10.50
N ALA A 416 20.71 -28.59 11.68
CA ALA A 416 21.12 -29.97 11.97
C ALA A 416 19.93 -30.85 12.35
N ASP A 417 20.02 -32.16 12.10
CA ASP A 417 18.95 -33.13 12.37
C ASP A 417 18.74 -33.45 13.86
N ASN A 418 19.73 -33.14 14.70
CA ASN A 418 19.71 -33.44 16.13
C ASN A 418 19.60 -32.16 16.95
N SER A 419 18.93 -32.26 18.12
CA SER A 419 18.90 -31.15 19.07
C SER A 419 20.29 -30.89 19.65
N ARG A 420 20.59 -29.61 19.92
CA ARG A 420 21.86 -29.19 20.51
C ARG A 420 21.61 -28.51 21.85
N THR A 421 22.36 -28.94 22.86
CA THR A 421 22.24 -28.45 24.23
C THR A 421 23.49 -27.69 24.62
N GLY A 422 23.28 -26.47 25.10
CA GLY A 422 24.29 -25.65 25.77
C GLY A 422 23.80 -25.23 27.14
N ARG A 423 24.26 -24.07 27.60
CA ARG A 423 23.85 -23.49 28.88
C ARG A 423 23.47 -22.03 28.76
N ILE A 424 22.52 -21.58 29.58
CA ILE A 424 22.07 -20.20 29.70
C ILE A 424 22.24 -19.72 31.15
N GLN A 425 22.64 -18.47 31.33
CA GLN A 425 22.80 -17.81 32.63
C GLN A 425 22.20 -16.41 32.58
N VAL A 426 21.49 -16.04 33.65
CA VAL A 426 20.90 -14.71 33.84
C VAL A 426 21.59 -14.03 35.03
N ASN A 427 22.05 -12.79 34.87
CA ASN A 427 22.66 -11.96 35.91
C ASN A 427 23.81 -12.65 36.68
N GLY A 428 24.61 -13.49 36.01
CA GLY A 428 25.69 -14.24 36.67
C GLY A 428 25.23 -15.34 37.64
N GLY A 429 23.94 -15.70 37.63
CA GLY A 429 23.35 -16.74 38.48
C GLY A 429 23.77 -18.17 38.12
N ALA A 430 23.03 -19.18 38.58
CA ALA A 430 23.34 -20.57 38.23
C ALA A 430 23.10 -20.84 36.73
N TRP A 431 23.99 -21.62 36.11
CA TRP A 431 23.80 -22.11 34.75
C TRP A 431 22.61 -23.07 34.67
N GLN A 432 21.80 -22.93 33.63
CA GLN A 432 20.71 -23.83 33.28
C GLN A 432 20.96 -24.43 31.90
N ASN A 433 20.53 -25.67 31.67
CA ASN A 433 20.61 -26.27 30.34
C ASN A 433 19.60 -25.59 29.40
N ILE A 434 20.03 -25.33 28.17
CA ILE A 434 19.16 -24.85 27.09
C ILE A 434 19.31 -25.77 25.89
N THR A 435 18.21 -26.32 25.40
CA THR A 435 18.20 -27.29 24.30
C THR A 435 17.44 -26.74 23.10
N PHE A 436 18.18 -26.43 22.04
CA PHE A 436 17.63 -26.02 20.76
C PHE A 436 17.24 -27.25 19.94
N ARG A 437 15.99 -27.27 19.44
CA ARG A 437 15.49 -28.32 18.55
C ARG A 437 15.78 -27.95 17.09
N PRO A 438 15.95 -28.95 16.20
CA PRO A 438 16.05 -28.72 14.76
C PRO A 438 14.92 -27.81 14.26
N THR A 439 15.27 -26.79 13.49
CA THR A 439 14.30 -25.94 12.79
C THR A 439 14.07 -26.39 11.34
N GLY A 440 14.83 -27.39 10.88
CA GLY A 440 14.71 -28.01 9.56
C GLY A 440 15.66 -27.41 8.50
N SER A 441 16.15 -26.19 8.69
CA SER A 441 17.15 -25.55 7.83
C SER A 441 17.85 -24.41 8.57
N TRP A 442 19.08 -24.07 8.18
CA TRP A 442 19.80 -22.89 8.67
C TRP A 442 19.15 -21.55 8.27
N THR A 443 18.26 -21.57 7.27
CA THR A 443 17.44 -20.42 6.86
C THR A 443 16.02 -20.44 7.45
N THR A 444 15.68 -21.45 8.25
CA THR A 444 14.40 -21.54 8.95
C THR A 444 14.61 -21.19 10.42
N TRP A 445 14.05 -20.06 10.82
CA TRP A 445 14.21 -19.50 12.16
C TRP A 445 12.95 -19.72 12.98
N ALA A 446 13.12 -20.08 14.25
CA ALA A 446 12.05 -20.35 15.19
C ALA A 446 12.31 -19.63 16.52
N VAL A 447 11.26 -19.50 17.35
CA VAL A 447 11.39 -18.97 18.71
C VAL A 447 11.51 -20.13 19.70
N HIS A 448 12.54 -20.07 20.52
CA HIS A 448 12.74 -20.92 21.68
C HIS A 448 12.46 -20.13 22.96
N GLU A 449 11.58 -20.63 23.81
CA GLU A 449 11.20 -19.96 25.06
C GLU A 449 11.93 -20.57 26.26
N VAL A 450 12.45 -19.70 27.13
CA VAL A 450 13.13 -20.06 28.37
C VAL A 450 12.50 -19.26 29.51
N ASN A 451 11.98 -19.95 30.52
CA ASN A 451 11.50 -19.30 31.74
C ASN A 451 12.71 -18.87 32.58
N ALA A 452 12.70 -17.61 33.03
CA ALA A 452 13.75 -17.03 33.85
C ALA A 452 13.18 -16.08 34.90
N THR A 453 14.05 -15.60 35.80
CA THR A 453 13.75 -14.51 36.72
C THR A 453 14.68 -13.35 36.43
N LEU A 454 14.13 -12.17 36.17
CA LEU A 454 14.89 -10.95 35.92
C LEU A 454 14.84 -10.02 37.14
N SER A 455 15.93 -9.29 37.35
CA SER A 455 15.95 -8.15 38.26
C SER A 455 15.16 -6.99 37.65
N ALA A 456 14.64 -6.09 38.48
CA ALA A 456 13.99 -4.88 38.01
C ALA A 456 14.98 -3.97 37.24
N GLY A 457 14.45 -3.23 36.26
CA GLY A 457 15.19 -2.26 35.47
C GLY A 457 16.02 -2.86 34.32
N THR A 458 16.86 -2.01 33.72
CA THR A 458 17.48 -2.22 32.40
C THR A 458 18.88 -2.80 32.46
N THR A 459 19.32 -3.40 33.56
CA THR A 459 20.72 -3.81 33.75
C THR A 459 20.90 -5.32 33.74
N ASN A 460 19.89 -6.09 33.31
CA ASN A 460 20.02 -7.53 33.29
C ASN A 460 21.01 -7.99 32.20
N THR A 461 21.68 -9.10 32.46
CA THR A 461 22.51 -9.80 31.48
C THR A 461 21.97 -11.21 31.24
N ILE A 462 21.99 -11.64 29.98
CA ILE A 462 21.58 -12.99 29.58
C ILE A 462 22.67 -13.55 28.68
N ARG A 463 23.33 -14.61 29.15
CA ARG A 463 24.45 -15.25 28.46
C ARG A 463 24.09 -16.68 28.05
N ILE A 464 24.37 -17.02 26.81
CA ILE A 464 24.27 -18.37 26.25
C ILE A 464 25.69 -18.84 25.92
N GLU A 465 25.99 -20.11 26.21
CA GLU A 465 27.31 -20.68 25.98
C GLU A 465 27.23 -22.13 25.49
N SER A 466 28.09 -22.47 24.53
CA SER A 466 28.27 -23.82 24.01
C SER A 466 29.10 -24.70 24.94
N THR A 467 28.69 -25.96 25.10
CA THR A 467 29.33 -26.93 26.01
C THR A 467 29.65 -28.24 25.29
N GLY A 468 30.76 -28.26 24.54
CA GLY A 468 31.26 -29.46 23.86
C GLY A 468 30.57 -29.84 22.54
N GLN A 469 29.63 -29.02 22.08
CA GLN A 469 29.04 -29.03 20.73
C GLN A 469 28.66 -27.59 20.33
N ASP A 470 28.56 -27.32 19.03
CA ASP A 470 28.09 -26.03 18.53
C ASP A 470 26.60 -25.85 18.87
N LEU A 471 26.06 -24.65 18.71
CA LEU A 471 24.65 -24.37 19.05
C LEU A 471 23.84 -23.99 17.81
N ALA A 472 22.62 -23.53 18.03
CA ALA A 472 21.85 -22.86 16.98
C ALA A 472 22.45 -21.48 16.68
N ASN A 473 22.26 -20.99 15.46
CA ASN A 473 22.50 -19.59 15.14
C ASN A 473 21.49 -18.75 15.92
N ILE A 474 21.95 -17.73 16.64
CA ILE A 474 21.07 -16.86 17.45
C ILE A 474 21.00 -15.48 16.81
N ASP A 475 19.78 -15.02 16.62
CA ASP A 475 19.45 -13.81 15.86
C ASP A 475 19.00 -12.66 16.78
N GLN A 476 18.01 -12.91 17.65
CA GLN A 476 17.55 -11.89 18.59
C GLN A 476 17.01 -12.52 19.87
N LEU A 477 16.93 -11.69 20.91
CA LEU A 477 16.32 -11.97 22.19
C LEU A 477 15.16 -11.00 22.42
N ASP A 478 14.03 -11.53 22.85
CA ASP A 478 12.89 -10.76 23.35
C ASP A 478 12.57 -11.20 24.78
N VAL A 479 12.12 -10.27 25.61
CA VAL A 479 11.74 -10.53 26.99
C VAL A 479 10.29 -10.15 27.20
N LYS A 480 9.49 -11.15 27.58
CA LYS A 480 8.17 -10.93 28.13
C LYS A 480 8.23 -11.04 29.65
N VAL A 481 8.26 -9.88 30.32
CA VAL A 481 8.13 -9.82 31.78
C VAL A 481 6.67 -10.04 32.16
N SER A 482 6.42 -10.84 33.20
CA SER A 482 5.07 -10.90 33.78
C SER A 482 4.76 -9.54 34.40
N THR A 483 3.73 -8.84 33.90
CA THR A 483 3.34 -7.54 34.45
C THR A 483 2.76 -7.72 35.84
N VAL A 484 3.51 -7.37 36.89
CA VAL A 484 2.95 -7.26 38.24
C VAL A 484 2.08 -6.01 38.27
N LYS A 485 0.76 -6.20 38.24
CA LYS A 485 -0.19 -5.11 38.35
C LYS A 485 -0.36 -4.74 39.82
N LYS A 486 -0.10 -3.48 40.19
CA LYS A 486 -0.22 -3.05 41.59
C LYS A 486 -1.66 -3.26 42.08
N GLY A 487 -1.81 -4.12 43.08
CA GLY A 487 -3.12 -4.52 43.64
C GLY A 487 -3.63 -5.89 43.14
N ASP A 488 -2.95 -6.52 42.18
CA ASP A 488 -3.19 -7.90 41.74
C ASP A 488 -2.31 -8.81 42.60
N VAL A 489 -2.85 -9.29 43.71
CA VAL A 489 -2.08 -10.07 44.70
C VAL A 489 -2.13 -11.57 44.44
N ASN A 490 -3.00 -12.02 43.53
CA ASN A 490 -3.04 -13.41 43.07
C ASN A 490 -2.32 -13.62 41.73
N ASN A 491 -1.83 -12.54 41.11
CA ASN A 491 -1.09 -12.52 39.86
C ASN A 491 -1.89 -13.12 38.68
N ASP A 492 -3.22 -12.92 38.67
CA ASP A 492 -4.13 -13.39 37.62
C ASP A 492 -4.29 -12.41 36.44
N GLY A 493 -3.62 -11.26 36.51
CA GLY A 493 -3.66 -10.18 35.52
C GLY A 493 -4.78 -9.16 35.74
N SER A 494 -5.66 -9.39 36.71
CA SER A 494 -6.78 -8.51 37.08
C SER A 494 -6.59 -7.94 38.48
N VAL A 495 -7.13 -6.74 38.73
CA VAL A 495 -7.25 -6.20 40.10
C VAL A 495 -8.72 -6.21 40.43
N ASN A 496 -9.16 -7.18 41.23
CA ASN A 496 -10.57 -7.45 41.46
C ASN A 496 -10.86 -7.80 42.93
N THR A 497 -12.10 -8.24 43.20
CA THR A 497 -12.55 -8.59 44.55
C THR A 497 -11.82 -9.77 45.19
N VAL A 498 -11.24 -10.67 44.37
CA VAL A 498 -10.40 -11.78 44.84
C VAL A 498 -9.11 -11.24 45.45
N ASP A 499 -8.47 -10.28 44.78
CA ASP A 499 -7.27 -9.61 45.31
C ASP A 499 -7.55 -8.88 46.61
N PHE A 500 -8.66 -8.14 46.65
CA PHE A 500 -9.08 -7.44 47.86
C PHE A 500 -9.32 -8.41 49.02
N ALA A 501 -9.95 -9.57 48.77
CA ALA A 501 -10.17 -10.59 49.79
C ALA A 501 -8.86 -11.21 50.30
N LEU A 502 -7.89 -11.44 49.40
CA LEU A 502 -6.56 -11.97 49.74
C LEU A 502 -5.73 -10.97 50.55
N VAL A 503 -5.77 -9.69 50.19
CA VAL A 503 -5.15 -8.59 50.96
C VAL A 503 -5.81 -8.48 52.33
N LYS A 504 -7.16 -8.47 52.39
CA LYS A 504 -7.91 -8.39 53.65
C LYS A 504 -7.59 -9.56 54.59
N ARG A 505 -7.41 -10.78 54.07
CA ARG A 505 -7.02 -11.97 54.83
C ARG A 505 -5.56 -11.95 55.34
N HIS A 506 -4.70 -11.13 54.74
CA HIS A 506 -3.31 -10.97 55.18
C HIS A 506 -3.11 -9.79 56.14
N ILE A 507 -4.02 -8.82 56.14
CA ILE A 507 -3.97 -7.63 57.00
C ILE A 507 -4.74 -7.83 58.31
N LEU A 508 -5.80 -8.65 58.31
CA LEU A 508 -6.55 -9.09 59.48
C LEU A 508 -6.06 -10.47 59.91
#